data_AF-A0A150UPH5-F1
#
_entry.id   AF-A0A150UPH5-F1
#
_cell.length_a   1.000
_cell.length_b   1.000
_cell.length_c   1.000
_cell.angle_alpha   90.00
_cell.angle_beta   90.00
_cell.angle_gamma   90.00
#
_symmetry.space_group_name_H-M   'P 1'
#
loop_
_entity.id
_entity.type
_entity.pdbx_description
1 polymer ?
#
loop_
_entity_poly.entity_id
_entity_poly.type
_entity_poly.pdbx_seq_one_letter_code
_entity_poly.pdbx_strand_id
1 'polypeptide(L)' 'MEDNHIYQYSLLNALMDGVCETGIPVSKFTRMGNQGLGTFARMNGELVFLDGKVYQLQACWKGSVQDV' A
#
# COMPACT_ATOMS: atom_id res chain seq x y z
N MET A 1 11.03 14.55 6.35
CA MET A 1 10.64 13.64 7.44
C MET A 1 11.88 13.35 8.24
N GLU A 2 11.74 13.12 9.55
CA GLU A 2 12.84 12.64 10.37
C GLU A 2 13.22 11.21 9.93
N ASP A 3 14.49 10.84 10.16
CA ASP A 3 14.95 9.48 9.90
C ASP A 3 14.15 8.49 10.76
N ASN A 4 13.78 7.34 10.17
CA ASN A 4 13.00 6.28 10.82
C ASN A 4 11.60 6.68 11.34
N HIS A 5 11.00 7.72 10.77
CA HIS A 5 9.61 8.07 11.06
C HIS A 5 8.62 7.12 10.37
N ILE A 6 7.72 6.50 11.13
CA ILE A 6 6.67 5.61 10.61
C ILE A 6 5.47 6.44 10.16
N TYR A 7 5.10 6.29 8.89
CA TYR A 7 3.84 6.80 8.37
C TYR A 7 2.84 5.66 8.19
N GLN A 8 1.62 5.85 8.69
CA GLN A 8 0.51 4.92 8.48
C GLN A 8 -0.71 5.69 7.97
N TYR A 9 -1.36 5.14 6.96
CA TYR A 9 -2.66 5.60 6.50
C TYR A 9 -3.76 4.67 7.01
N SER A 10 -4.77 5.24 7.67
CA SER A 10 -5.86 4.51 8.34
C SER A 10 -5.41 3.65 9.53
N LEU A 11 -6.33 2.87 10.08
CA LEU A 11 -6.12 1.96 11.22
C LEU A 11 -6.43 0.52 10.80
N LEU A 12 -5.69 -0.44 11.38
CA LEU A 12 -5.94 -1.88 11.15
C LEU A 12 -7.37 -2.27 11.56
N ASN A 13 -7.89 -1.74 12.66
CA ASN A 13 -9.26 -2.04 13.11
C ASN A 13 -10.30 -1.57 12.09
N ALA A 14 -10.12 -0.39 11.48
CA ALA A 14 -11.03 0.10 10.44
C ALA A 14 -11.01 -0.82 9.21
N LEU A 15 -9.84 -1.37 8.86
CA LEU A 15 -9.72 -2.36 7.80
C LEU A 15 -10.43 -3.67 8.17
N MET A 16 -10.28 -4.15 9.41
CA MET A 16 -10.98 -5.34 9.91
C MET A 16 -12.50 -5.18 9.92
N ASP A 17 -12.99 -3.96 10.17
CA ASP A 17 -14.41 -3.60 10.09
C ASP A 17 -14.92 -3.43 8.64
N GLY A 18 -14.06 -3.69 7.63
CA GLY A 18 -14.41 -3.64 6.21
C GLY A 18 -14.33 -2.25 5.58
N VAL A 19 -13.81 -1.24 6.28
CA VAL A 19 -13.65 0.13 5.77
C VAL A 19 -12.44 0.19 4.82
N CYS A 20 -12.63 -0.31 3.59
CA CYS A 20 -11.59 -0.42 2.57
C CYS A 20 -11.93 0.22 1.23
N GLU A 21 -13.10 0.86 1.08
CA GLU A 21 -13.59 1.33 -0.22
C GLU A 21 -12.71 2.42 -0.86
N THR A 22 -12.05 3.23 -0.03
CA THR A 22 -11.24 4.37 -0.49
C THR A 22 -9.83 4.34 0.12
N GLY A 23 -8.89 4.99 -0.56
CA GLY A 23 -7.50 5.10 -0.13
C GLY A 23 -6.87 6.41 -0.60
N ILE A 24 -5.58 6.59 -0.29
CA ILE A 24 -4.79 7.68 -0.85
C ILE A 24 -4.13 7.27 -2.17
N PRO A 25 -3.82 8.23 -3.06
CA PRO A 25 -3.01 7.95 -4.24
C PRO A 25 -1.61 7.45 -3.86
N VAL A 26 -1.07 6.52 -4.64
CA VAL A 26 0.31 6.00 -4.48
C VAL A 26 1.34 7.14 -4.55
N SER A 27 1.10 8.16 -5.36
CA SER A 27 1.93 9.36 -5.47
C SER A 27 2.00 10.20 -4.18
N LYS A 28 1.01 10.05 -3.28
CA LYS A 28 1.03 10.66 -1.94
C LYS A 28 1.76 9.75 -0.95
N PHE A 29 1.53 8.44 -1.02
CA PHE A 29 2.18 7.45 -0.16
C PHE A 29 3.70 7.44 -0.34
N THR A 30 4.19 7.43 -1.58
CA THR A 30 5.63 7.44 -1.92
C THR A 30 6.39 8.68 -1.46
N ARG A 31 5.69 9.77 -1.08
CA ARG A 31 6.32 10.95 -0.47
C ARG A 31 6.64 10.76 1.01
N MET A 32 6.11 9.72 1.64
CA MET A 32 6.20 9.47 3.07
C MET A 32 7.29 8.45 3.45
N GLY A 33 8.10 7.99 2.50
CA GLY A 33 9.18 7.03 2.77
C GLY A 33 9.68 6.36 1.50
N ASN A 34 10.49 5.32 1.66
CA ASN A 34 11.05 4.51 0.57
C ASN A 34 10.80 3.00 0.73
N GLN A 35 10.24 2.58 1.88
CA GLN A 35 9.92 1.20 2.19
C GLN A 35 8.58 1.12 2.92
N GLY A 36 7.82 0.04 2.69
CA GLY A 36 6.54 -0.17 3.34
C GLY A 36 5.72 -1.32 2.76
N LEU A 37 4.55 -1.52 3.37
CA LEU A 37 3.58 -2.54 2.98
C LEU A 37 2.15 -2.05 3.27
N GLY A 38 1.16 -2.73 2.70
CA GLY A 38 -0.26 -2.44 2.93
C GLY A 38 -1.14 -3.06 1.86
N THR A 39 -2.35 -2.52 1.66
CA THR A 39 -3.27 -3.00 0.63
C THR A 39 -3.82 -1.83 -0.19
N PHE A 40 -4.42 -2.14 -1.34
CA PHE A 40 -5.11 -1.16 -2.17
C PHE A 40 -6.59 -1.06 -1.78
N ALA A 41 -7.24 0.01 -2.24
CA ALA A 41 -8.68 0.17 -2.07
C ALA A 41 -9.45 -1.06 -2.57
N ARG A 42 -10.53 -1.40 -1.86
CA ARG A 42 -11.35 -2.61 -2.02
C ARG A 42 -10.58 -3.92 -1.85
N MET A 43 -9.50 -3.91 -1.04
CA MET A 43 -8.62 -5.06 -0.82
C MET A 43 -8.11 -5.66 -2.15
N ASN A 44 -7.85 -4.80 -3.14
CA ASN A 44 -7.37 -5.23 -4.45
C ASN A 44 -5.88 -5.61 -4.39
N GLY A 45 -5.59 -6.74 -3.77
CA GLY A 45 -4.22 -7.23 -3.61
C GLY A 45 -3.40 -6.49 -2.56
N GLU A 46 -2.14 -6.88 -2.47
CA GLU A 46 -1.18 -6.37 -1.49
C GLU A 46 -0.24 -5.34 -2.15
N LEU A 47 0.07 -4.29 -1.42
CA LEU A 47 1.07 -3.28 -1.74
C LEU A 47 2.40 -3.68 -1.09
N VAL A 48 3.44 -3.78 -1.91
CA VAL A 48 4.83 -3.90 -1.45
C VAL A 48 5.60 -2.69 -1.96
N PHE A 49 6.24 -1.95 -1.05
CA PHE A 49 7.03 -0.77 -1.39
C PHE A 49 8.49 -1.02 -1.00
N LEU A 50 9.37 -1.11 -2.00
CA LEU A 50 10.77 -1.44 -1.82
C LEU A 50 11.62 -0.53 -2.72
N ASP A 51 12.66 0.07 -2.15
CA ASP A 51 13.62 0.93 -2.85
C ASP A 51 12.96 2.01 -3.71
N GLY A 52 11.88 2.61 -3.20
CA GLY A 52 11.14 3.65 -3.92
C GLY A 52 10.22 3.14 -5.05
N LYS A 53 10.06 1.82 -5.22
CA LYS A 53 9.16 1.21 -6.20
C LYS A 53 7.99 0.51 -5.53
N VAL A 54 6.80 0.73 -6.09
CA VAL A 54 5.56 0.17 -5.58
C VAL A 54 5.11 -0.98 -6.47
N TYR A 55 4.86 -2.13 -5.84
CA TYR A 55 4.40 -3.35 -6.47
C TYR A 55 3.01 -3.70 -5.96
N GLN A 56 2.16 -4.20 -6.84
CA GLN A 56 0.86 -4.76 -6.48
C GLN A 56 0.86 -6.27 -6.69
N LEU A 57 0.73 -7.02 -5.60
CA LEU A 57 0.61 -8.46 -5.61
C LEU A 57 -0.87 -8.85 -5.68
N GLN A 58 -1.27 -9.46 -6.79
CA GLN A 58 -2.65 -9.89 -7.03
C GLN A 58 -2.90 -11.28 -6.43
N ALA A 59 -4.07 -11.48 -5.80
CA ALA A 59 -4.44 -12.76 -5.18
C ALA A 59 -4.59 -13.89 -6.20
N CYS A 60 -5.08 -13.57 -7.40
CA CYS A 60 -5.07 -14.51 -8.52
C CYS A 60 -3.78 -14.33 -9.31
N TRP A 61 -2.95 -15.38 -9.34
CA TRP A 61 -1.76 -15.41 -10.18
C TRP A 61 -2.19 -15.34 -11.66
N LYS A 62 -2.03 -14.15 -12.27
CA LYS A 62 -2.14 -13.94 -13.72
C LYS A 62 -0.77 -13.85 -14.40
N GLY A 63 0.32 -14.23 -13.71
CA GLY A 63 1.67 -14.24 -14.28
C GLY A 63 2.30 -12.86 -14.51
N SER A 64 1.84 -11.80 -13.86
CA SER A 64 2.44 -10.46 -13.96
C SER A 64 2.51 -9.78 -12.60
N VAL A 65 3.72 -9.38 -12.18
CA VAL A 65 3.90 -8.29 -11.22
C VAL A 65 3.69 -7.00 -12.01
N GLN A 66 2.73 -6.18 -11.59
CA GLN A 66 2.46 -4.91 -12.24
C GLN A 66 3.15 -3.80 -11.45
N ASP A 67 3.97 -3.02 -12.14
CA ASP A 67 4.48 -1.75 -11.65
C ASP A 67 3.31 -0.75 -11.61
N VAL A 68 3.10 -0.11 -10.45
CA VAL A 68 1.97 0.80 -10.18
C VAL A 68 2.38 2.25 -10.35
#